data_AF-A0A5D0GFW2-F1
#
_entry.id   AF-A0A5D0GFW2-F1
#
_cell.length_a   1.000
_cell.length_b   1.000
_cell.length_c   1.000
_cell.angle_alpha   90.00
_cell.angle_beta   90.00
_cell.angle_gamma   90.00
#
_symmetry.space_group_name_H-M   'P 1'
#
loop_
_entity.id
_entity.type
_entity.pdbx_description
1 polymer ?
#
loop_
_entity_poly.entity_id
_entity_poly.type
_entity_poly.pdbx_seq_one_letter_code
_entity_poly.pdbx_strand_id
1 'polypeptide(L)'
;MEVQELIMSIAKQEEAKNHLSQVLDAYKLMDYHKLNYLLDEGYYQDMQKTAFIYKQKQIFNYMQKKGDTHLNLSTNICTGCLCGKPVFVLTGNQSGLIYAIYVEFLNNDIVDIFICSEQSNSSFGMLPF
;
A
#
# COMPACT_ATOMS: atom_id res chain seq x y z
N MET A 1 -6.01 -2.00 16.42
CA MET A 1 -4.66 -2.59 16.34
C MET A 1 -3.71 -1.50 15.91
N GLU A 2 -2.61 -1.33 16.63
CA GLU A 2 -1.59 -0.35 16.22
C GLU A 2 -0.82 -0.86 14.99
N VAL A 3 -0.26 0.05 14.19
CA VAL A 3 0.49 -0.31 12.97
C VAL A 3 1.65 -1.26 13.28
N GLN A 4 2.37 -0.99 14.38
CA GLN A 4 3.50 -1.83 14.81
C GLN A 4 3.04 -3.23 15.22
N GLU A 5 1.90 -3.37 15.89
CA GLU A 5 1.30 -4.66 16.23
C GLU A 5 0.95 -5.46 14.98
N LEU A 6 0.37 -4.82 13.96
CA LEU A 6 0.05 -5.49 12.71
C LEU A 6 1.32 -5.97 12.00
N ILE A 7 2.33 -5.11 11.85
CA ILE A 7 3.62 -5.47 11.24
C ILE A 7 4.24 -6.68 11.96
N MET A 8 4.25 -6.67 13.29
CA MET A 8 4.76 -7.78 14.10
C MET A 8 3.97 -9.08 13.92
N SER A 9 2.67 -8.98 13.66
CA SER A 9 1.80 -10.16 13.48
C SER A 9 1.90 -10.81 12.10
N ILE A 10 2.19 -10.04 11.05
CA ILE A 10 2.18 -10.55 9.66
C ILE A 10 3.58 -10.90 9.13
N ALA A 11 4.63 -10.24 9.63
CA ALA A 11 6.02 -10.55 9.29
C ALA A 11 6.72 -11.26 10.46
N LYS A 12 7.04 -12.55 10.30
CA LYS A 12 7.57 -13.39 11.39
C LYS A 12 9.04 -13.11 11.71
N GLN A 13 9.83 -12.74 10.70
CA GLN A 13 11.26 -12.47 10.82
C GLN A 13 11.54 -10.96 10.83
N GLU A 14 12.63 -10.56 11.50
CA GLU A 14 13.02 -9.16 11.64
C GLU A 14 13.31 -8.50 10.29
N GLU A 15 13.92 -9.24 9.36
CA GLU A 15 14.18 -8.79 8.00
C GLU A 15 12.88 -8.46 7.25
N ALA A 16 11.88 -9.33 7.33
CA ALA A 16 10.57 -9.10 6.71
C ALA A 16 9.81 -7.91 7.33
N LYS A 17 9.96 -7.67 8.64
CA LYS A 17 9.38 -6.48 9.30
C LYS A 17 10.05 -5.20 8.80
N ASN A 18 11.37 -5.23 8.66
CA ASN A 18 12.13 -4.10 8.12
C ASN A 18 11.78 -3.84 6.65
N HIS A 19 11.68 -4.88 5.84
CA HIS A 19 11.27 -4.77 4.43
C HIS A 19 9.86 -4.20 4.30
N LEU A 20 8.89 -4.72 5.04
CA LEU A 20 7.54 -4.17 5.09
C LEU A 20 7.52 -2.70 5.52
N SER A 21 8.29 -2.35 6.56
CA SER A 21 8.37 -0.97 7.03
C SER A 21 8.93 -0.03 5.96
N GLN A 22 9.96 -0.46 5.22
CA GLN A 22 10.52 0.30 4.10
C GLN A 22 9.51 0.47 2.96
N VAL A 23 8.74 -0.56 2.64
CA VAL A 23 7.66 -0.51 1.64
C VAL A 23 6.59 0.49 2.08
N LEU A 24 6.12 0.40 3.33
CA LEU A 24 5.13 1.33 3.87
C LEU A 24 5.65 2.77 3.93
N ASP A 25 6.94 2.97 4.20
CA ASP A 25 7.56 4.30 4.12
C ASP A 25 7.60 4.84 2.69
N ALA A 26 7.82 3.99 1.68
CA ALA A 26 7.72 4.40 0.28
C ALA A 26 6.29 4.87 -0.05
N TYR A 27 5.26 4.18 0.45
CA TYR A 27 3.87 4.64 0.33
C TYR A 27 3.62 5.96 1.07
N LYS A 28 4.05 6.08 2.33
CA LYS A 28 3.88 7.30 3.14
C LYS A 28 4.52 8.52 2.50
N LEU A 29 5.66 8.35 1.83
CA LEU A 29 6.36 9.41 1.11
C LEU A 29 5.92 9.55 -0.35
N MET A 30 4.99 8.71 -0.82
CA MET A 30 4.55 8.66 -2.21
C MET A 30 5.71 8.50 -3.21
N ASP A 31 6.73 7.73 -2.82
CA ASP A 31 7.95 7.51 -3.58
C ASP A 31 7.85 6.20 -4.39
N TYR A 32 7.34 6.30 -5.62
CA TYR A 32 7.22 5.15 -6.51
C TYR A 32 8.57 4.60 -7.00
N HIS A 33 9.65 5.41 -6.99
CA HIS A 33 10.99 4.94 -7.36
C HIS A 33 11.54 4.01 -6.29
N LYS A 34 11.42 4.41 -5.02
CA LYS A 34 11.77 3.56 -3.88
C LYS A 34 10.91 2.31 -3.84
N LEU A 35 9.60 2.43 -4.07
CA LEU A 35 8.71 1.26 -4.15
C LEU A 35 9.15 0.28 -5.24
N ASN A 36 9.53 0.77 -6.43
CA ASN A 36 10.02 -0.06 -7.53
C ASN A 36 11.33 -0.79 -7.18
N TYR A 37 12.19 -0.16 -6.38
CA TYR A 37 13.43 -0.79 -5.93
C TYR A 37 13.19 -1.88 -4.87
N LEU A 38 12.21 -1.67 -3.98
CA LEU A 38 11.92 -2.56 -2.86
C LEU A 38 11.13 -3.81 -3.23
N LEU A 39 10.34 -3.78 -4.31
CA LEU A 39 9.54 -4.91 -4.75
C LEU A 39 10.34 -5.81 -5.70
N ASP A 40 10.25 -7.12 -5.51
CA ASP A 40 10.86 -8.10 -6.43
C ASP A 40 10.13 -8.13 -7.77
N GLU A 41 10.83 -8.55 -8.83
CA GLU A 41 10.21 -8.78 -10.13
C GLU A 41 9.11 -9.84 -10.03
N GLY A 42 7.93 -9.55 -10.59
CA GLY A 42 6.77 -10.42 -10.43
C GLY A 42 5.47 -9.74 -10.83
N TYR A 43 4.37 -10.30 -10.33
CA TYR A 43 3.03 -9.76 -10.50
C TYR A 43 2.51 -9.25 -9.16
N TYR A 44 1.85 -8.11 -9.20
CA TYR A 44 1.19 -7.49 -8.05
C TYR A 44 -0.19 -7.04 -8.49
N GLN A 45 -1.26 -7.36 -7.77
CA GLN A 45 -2.63 -7.05 -8.17
C GLN A 45 -2.93 -7.47 -9.62
N ASP A 46 -2.55 -8.71 -9.97
CA ASP A 46 -2.72 -9.31 -11.29
C ASP A 46 -2.06 -8.55 -12.47
N MET A 47 -1.08 -7.69 -12.19
CA MET A 47 -0.32 -6.96 -13.22
C MET A 47 1.18 -7.08 -13.01
N GLN A 48 1.93 -7.05 -14.12
CA GLN A 48 3.40 -7.01 -14.09
C GLN A 48 3.87 -5.85 -13.21
N LYS A 49 4.97 -6.04 -12.46
CA LYS A 49 5.55 -5.02 -11.56
C LYS A 49 5.64 -3.64 -12.20
N THR A 50 6.09 -3.56 -13.45
CA THR A 50 6.20 -2.29 -14.19
C THR A 50 4.86 -1.55 -14.32
N ALA A 51 3.78 -2.27 -14.64
CA ALA A 51 2.42 -1.73 -14.71
C ALA A 51 1.89 -1.37 -13.31
N PHE A 52 2.16 -2.21 -12.31
CA PHE A 52 1.80 -1.93 -10.92
C PHE A 52 2.43 -0.63 -10.42
N ILE A 53 3.74 -0.47 -10.61
CA ILE A 53 4.48 0.74 -10.23
C ILE A 53 3.96 1.97 -10.99
N TYR A 54 3.62 1.83 -12.27
CA TYR A 54 3.01 2.93 -13.03
C TYR A 54 1.66 3.36 -12.44
N LYS A 55 0.81 2.40 -12.05
CA LYS A 55 -0.45 2.66 -11.34
C LYS A 55 -0.22 3.37 -10.01
N GLN A 56 0.75 2.91 -9.20
CA GLN A 56 1.11 3.59 -7.94
C GLN A 56 1.57 5.04 -8.19
N LYS A 57 2.42 5.27 -9.20
CA LYS A 57 2.85 6.60 -9.60
C LYS A 57 1.66 7.52 -9.92
N GLN A 58 0.65 7.04 -10.64
CA GLN A 58 -0.53 7.84 -10.97
C GLN A 58 -1.33 8.22 -9.72
N ILE A 59 -1.53 7.28 -8.80
CA ILE A 59 -2.22 7.50 -7.52
C ILE A 59 -1.45 8.53 -6.67
N PHE A 60 -0.14 8.36 -6.54
CA PHE A 60 0.74 9.26 -5.81
C PHE A 60 0.73 10.67 -6.39
N ASN A 61 0.87 10.81 -7.71
CA ASN A 61 0.77 12.10 -8.38
C ASN A 61 -0.61 12.76 -8.18
N TYR A 62 -1.69 11.97 -8.17
CA TYR A 62 -3.03 12.51 -7.92
C TYR A 62 -3.15 13.07 -6.50
N MET A 63 -2.69 12.34 -5.48
CA MET A 63 -2.68 12.83 -4.09
C MET A 63 -1.79 14.07 -3.93
N GLN A 64 -0.59 14.08 -4.51
CA GLN A 64 0.29 15.26 -4.50
C GLN A 64 -0.37 16.47 -5.16
N LYS A 65 -1.09 16.29 -6.27
CA LYS A 65 -1.88 17.37 -6.90
C LYS A 65 -3.02 17.90 -6.02
N LYS A 66 -3.48 17.12 -5.03
CA LYS A 66 -4.46 17.53 -4.03
C LYS A 66 -3.81 18.20 -2.81
N GLY A 67 -2.50 18.38 -2.81
CA GLY A 67 -1.74 19.08 -1.77
C GLY A 67 -1.09 18.15 -0.76
N ASP A 68 -1.25 16.82 -0.87
CA ASP A 68 -0.63 15.90 0.06
C ASP A 68 0.89 15.89 -0.11
N THR A 69 1.61 15.99 1.00
CA THR A 69 3.09 15.88 1.04
C THR A 69 3.55 14.56 1.65
N HIS A 70 2.67 13.91 2.41
CA HIS A 70 2.87 12.58 2.97
C HIS A 70 1.51 11.95 3.28
N LEU A 71 1.51 10.64 3.52
CA LEU A 71 0.34 9.89 3.95
C LEU A 71 0.49 9.46 5.41
N ASN A 72 -0.54 9.69 6.20
CA ASN A 72 -0.67 9.16 7.55
C ASN A 72 -1.04 7.69 7.49
N LEU A 73 -0.33 6.85 8.23
CA LEU A 73 -0.53 5.40 8.23
C LEU A 73 -1.32 4.96 9.45
N SER A 74 -2.37 4.20 9.21
CA SER A 74 -3.15 3.50 10.24
C SER A 74 -3.50 2.09 9.75
N THR A 75 -4.26 1.33 10.53
CA THR A 75 -4.73 0.00 10.12
C THR A 75 -6.25 -0.10 10.25
N ASN A 76 -6.85 -0.94 9.42
CA ASN A 76 -8.26 -1.30 9.53
C ASN A 76 -8.47 -2.75 9.07
N ILE A 77 -9.71 -3.23 9.09
CA ILE A 77 -10.10 -4.52 8.52
C ILE A 77 -10.82 -4.28 7.20
N CYS A 78 -10.40 -4.96 6.13
CA CYS A 78 -11.10 -4.89 4.85
C CYS A 78 -12.46 -5.61 4.99
N THR A 79 -13.51 -4.96 4.52
CA THR A 79 -14.90 -5.46 4.55
C THR A 79 -15.38 -5.95 3.18
N GLY A 80 -14.53 -5.84 2.15
CA GLY A 80 -14.84 -6.19 0.77
C GLY A 80 -14.30 -7.55 0.34
N CYS A 81 -13.66 -7.60 -0.83
CA CYS A 81 -13.12 -8.84 -1.43
C CYS A 81 -12.13 -9.61 -0.53
N LEU A 82 -11.40 -8.89 0.33
CA LEU A 82 -10.48 -9.46 1.31
C LEU A 82 -11.10 -9.44 2.72
N CYS A 83 -12.38 -9.77 2.83
CA CYS A 83 -13.16 -9.65 4.06
C CYS A 83 -12.43 -10.27 5.27
N GLY A 84 -12.30 -9.49 6.34
CA GLY A 84 -11.66 -9.92 7.58
C GLY A 84 -10.13 -9.84 7.58
N LYS A 85 -9.50 -9.51 6.44
CA LYS A 85 -8.04 -9.31 6.37
C LYS A 85 -7.66 -7.91 6.86
N PRO A 86 -6.56 -7.78 7.63
CA PRO A 86 -6.05 -6.48 8.02
C PRO A 86 -5.48 -5.73 6.82
N VAL A 87 -5.70 -4.43 6.77
CA VAL A 87 -5.19 -3.53 5.73
C VAL A 87 -4.46 -2.35 6.36
N PHE A 88 -3.49 -1.84 5.61
CA PHE A 88 -2.83 -0.57 5.90
C PHE A 88 -3.62 0.55 5.23
N VAL A 89 -3.99 1.56 6.00
CA VAL A 89 -4.80 2.68 5.55
C VAL A 89 -3.92 3.92 5.49
N LEU A 90 -3.64 4.40 4.27
CA LEU A 90 -2.83 5.58 3.98
C LEU A 90 -3.76 6.76 3.73
N THR A 91 -3.69 7.80 4.57
CA THR A 91 -4.56 8.97 4.49
C THR A 91 -3.76 10.22 4.16
N GLY A 92 -4.11 10.92 3.07
CA GLY A 92 -3.48 12.18 2.67
C GLY A 92 -3.53 13.22 3.78
N ASN A 93 -2.38 13.82 4.09
CA ASN A 93 -2.25 14.74 5.22
C ASN A 93 -2.98 16.08 5.01
N GLN A 94 -3.30 16.46 3.77
CA GLN A 94 -4.08 17.67 3.47
C GLN A 94 -5.45 17.33 2.89
N SER A 95 -5.51 16.42 1.92
CA SER A 95 -6.74 16.11 1.19
C SER A 95 -7.70 15.21 1.97
N GLY A 96 -7.19 14.46 2.95
CA GLY A 96 -7.95 13.41 3.65
C GLY A 96 -8.29 12.21 2.76
N LEU A 97 -7.74 12.11 1.54
CA LEU A 97 -7.96 10.96 0.67
C LEU A 97 -7.36 9.69 1.26
N ILE A 98 -8.16 8.63 1.26
CA ILE A 98 -7.85 7.33 1.85
C ILE A 98 -7.51 6.33 0.74
N TYR A 99 -6.34 5.73 0.86
CA TYR A 99 -5.84 4.66 0.00
C TYR A 99 -5.41 3.48 0.86
N ALA A 100 -6.21 2.42 0.84
CA ALA A 100 -6.01 1.25 1.67
C ALA A 100 -5.40 0.10 0.85
N ILE A 101 -4.35 -0.52 1.40
CA ILE A 101 -3.67 -1.67 0.79
C ILE A 101 -3.66 -2.88 1.73
N TYR A 102 -3.80 -4.05 1.14
CA TYR A 102 -3.49 -5.33 1.74
C TYR A 102 -2.12 -5.79 1.23
N VAL A 103 -1.28 -6.33 2.12
CA VAL A 103 0.03 -6.88 1.76
C VAL A 103 0.00 -8.37 2.04
N GLU A 104 0.27 -9.17 1.02
CA GLU A 104 0.32 -10.62 1.12
C GLU A 104 1.75 -11.12 1.33
N PHE A 105 1.90 -12.06 2.26
CA PHE A 105 3.18 -12.68 2.59
C PHE A 105 3.16 -14.18 2.28
N LEU A 106 4.24 -14.67 1.66
CA LEU A 106 4.55 -16.10 1.57
C LEU A 106 5.98 -16.31 2.06
N ASN A 107 6.17 -17.20 3.04
CA ASN A 107 7.49 -17.52 3.59
C ASN A 107 8.33 -16.30 4.03
N ASN A 108 7.67 -15.24 4.50
CA ASN A 108 8.22 -13.94 4.92
C ASN A 108 8.54 -12.93 3.80
N ASP A 109 8.30 -13.29 2.54
CA ASP A 109 8.46 -12.39 1.41
C ASP A 109 7.11 -11.75 1.05
N ILE A 110 7.15 -10.47 0.67
CA ILE A 110 5.98 -9.80 0.11
C ILE A 110 5.78 -10.35 -1.31
N VAL A 111 4.69 -11.08 -1.52
CA VAL A 111 4.37 -11.68 -2.83
C VAL A 111 3.31 -10.92 -3.59
N ASP A 112 2.51 -10.10 -2.91
CA ASP A 112 1.50 -9.28 -3.56
C ASP A 112 1.11 -8.06 -2.69
N ILE A 113 0.59 -7.02 -3.34
CA ILE A 113 -0.01 -5.84 -2.71
C ILE A 113 -1.30 -5.49 -3.47
N PHE A 114 -2.43 -5.57 -2.77
CA PHE A 114 -3.75 -5.29 -3.32
C PHE A 114 -4.35 -4.00 -2.77
N ILE A 115 -5.11 -3.29 -3.59
CA ILE A 115 -5.93 -2.17 -3.13
C ILE A 115 -7.23 -2.72 -2.52
N CYS A 116 -7.53 -2.37 -1.27
CA CYS A 116 -8.86 -2.63 -0.70
C CYS A 116 -9.80 -1.48 -1.10
N SER A 117 -10.60 -1.71 -2.15
CA SER A 117 -11.48 -0.68 -2.73
C SER A 117 -12.53 -0.16 -1.74
N GLU A 118 -13.09 -1.03 -0.89
CA GLU A 118 -14.07 -0.65 0.15
C GLU A 118 -13.52 0.31 1.20
N GLN A 119 -12.20 0.29 1.41
CA GLN A 119 -11.51 1.16 2.37
C GLN A 119 -10.74 2.28 1.67
N SER A 120 -10.95 2.46 0.36
CA SER A 120 -10.28 3.49 -0.44
C SER A 120 -11.31 4.45 -1.06
N ASN A 121 -10.91 5.69 -1.33
CA ASN A 121 -11.78 6.57 -2.10
C ASN A 121 -11.97 6.07 -3.54
N SER A 122 -13.20 6.17 -4.03
CA SER A 122 -13.61 5.69 -5.36
C SER A 122 -12.83 6.32 -6.52
N SER A 123 -12.27 7.53 -6.33
CA SER A 123 -11.44 8.22 -7.32
C SER A 123 -10.24 7.39 -7.79
N PHE A 124 -9.71 6.48 -6.96
CA PHE A 124 -8.58 5.63 -7.32
C PHE A 124 -8.94 4.50 -8.29
N GLY A 125 -10.21 4.06 -8.29
CA GLY A 125 -10.71 3.09 -9.26
C GLY A 125 -11.04 3.68 -10.63
N MET A 126 -11.06 5.02 -10.74
CA MET A 126 -11.43 5.75 -11.96
C MET A 126 -10.23 6.42 -12.66
N LEU A 127 -9.02 6.27 -12.12
CA LEU A 127 -7.83 6.76 -12.81
C LEU A 127 -7.59 5.89 -14.06
N PRO A 128 -7.23 6.49 -15.22
CA PRO A 128 -6.98 5.72 -16.43
C PRO A 128 -5.70 4.89 -16.27
N PHE A 129 -5.85 3.57 -16.27
CA PHE A 129 -4.76 2.58 -16.19
C PHE A 129 -4.57 1.88 -17.53
#